data_AF-A0A2N3AX76-F1
#
_entry.id   AF-A0A2N3AX76-F1
#
_cell.length_a   1.000
_cell.length_b   1.000
_cell.length_c   1.000
_cell.angle_alpha   90.00
_cell.angle_beta   90.00
_cell.angle_gamma   90.00
#
_symmetry.space_group_name_H-M   'P 1'
#
loop_
_entity.id
_entity.type
_entity.pdbx_description
1 polymer ?
#
loop_
_entity_poly.entity_id
_entity_poly.type
_entity_poly.pdbx_seq_one_letter_code
_entity_poly.pdbx_strand_id
1 'polypeptide(L)'
;MTQHRITSFAKVGTAIALASLALSACVSGGGSARNSVHAVGSSTVYPFAKVVAENFARSNPGSQSPLIESTGTGNGIKLFCSGLGPNTPDMAHASRRMKVSEFEACVSNNVTEVIELQVGLDGIAFASAKGGIMLNLSPKTVYEAL
;
A
#
# COMPACT_ATOMS: atom_id res chain seq x y z
N MET A 1 -71.73 20.73 13.50
CA MET A 1 -70.72 21.22 12.54
C MET A 1 -69.34 21.00 13.15
N THR A 2 -68.86 19.76 13.15
CA THR A 2 -67.68 19.35 13.96
C THR A 2 -67.13 18.04 13.40
N GLN A 3 -66.23 18.08 12.40
CA GLN A 3 -65.45 16.88 12.00
C GLN A 3 -64.18 17.12 11.13
N HIS A 4 -63.67 18.35 10.95
CA HIS A 4 -62.56 18.59 10.00
C HIS A 4 -61.14 18.74 10.56
N ARG A 5 -60.88 18.52 11.86
CA ARG A 5 -59.55 18.80 12.44
C ARG A 5 -58.62 17.59 12.69
N ILE A 6 -59.05 16.35 12.47
CA ILE A 6 -58.30 15.17 12.93
C ILE A 6 -57.40 14.55 11.85
N THR A 7 -57.66 14.79 10.56
CA THR A 7 -56.96 14.12 9.44
C THR A 7 -55.62 14.77 9.03
N SER A 8 -55.28 15.96 9.52
CA SER A 8 -54.04 16.66 9.10
C SER A 8 -52.80 16.24 9.90
N PHE A 9 -52.95 15.72 11.12
CA PHE A 9 -51.82 15.30 11.96
C PHE A 9 -51.22 13.95 11.55
N ALA A 10 -52.03 13.08 10.94
CA ALA A 10 -51.58 11.76 10.50
C ALA A 10 -50.59 11.83 9.32
N LYS A 11 -50.75 12.79 8.41
CA LYS A 11 -49.90 12.93 7.20
C LYS A 11 -48.51 13.50 7.50
N VAL A 12 -48.37 14.31 8.55
CA VAL A 12 -47.08 14.88 8.97
C VAL A 12 -46.23 13.85 9.71
N GLY A 13 -46.86 12.97 10.50
CA GLY A 13 -46.15 11.89 11.23
C GLY A 13 -45.50 10.85 10.31
N THR A 14 -46.12 10.53 9.18
CA THR A 14 -45.58 9.54 8.23
C THR A 14 -44.37 10.09 7.45
N ALA A 15 -44.35 11.38 7.12
CA ALA A 15 -43.23 12.00 6.41
C ALA A 15 -41.95 12.06 7.26
N ILE A 16 -42.08 12.27 8.57
CA ILE A 16 -40.94 12.31 9.51
C ILE A 16 -40.38 10.89 9.74
N ALA A 17 -41.23 9.87 9.78
CA ALA A 17 -40.81 8.48 9.94
C ALA A 17 -40.06 7.92 8.72
N LEU A 18 -40.41 8.33 7.49
CA LEU A 18 -39.65 7.95 6.29
C LEU A 18 -38.31 8.70 6.18
N ALA A 19 -38.22 9.94 6.65
CA ALA A 19 -36.98 10.72 6.66
C ALA A 19 -35.94 10.17 7.66
N SER A 20 -36.38 9.63 8.80
CA SER A 20 -35.49 9.00 9.79
C SER A 20 -34.99 7.62 9.36
N LEU A 21 -35.76 6.86 8.57
CA LEU A 21 -35.26 5.62 7.95
C LEU A 21 -34.29 5.88 6.80
N ALA A 22 -34.42 6.99 6.07
CA ALA A 22 -33.47 7.37 5.01
C ALA A 22 -32.10 7.80 5.57
N LEU A 23 -32.05 8.40 6.77
CA LEU A 23 -30.80 8.84 7.39
C LEU A 23 -29.98 7.70 8.02
N SER A 24 -30.64 6.61 8.47
CA SER A 24 -29.96 5.42 8.99
C SER A 24 -29.23 4.60 7.92
N ALA A 25 -29.56 4.78 6.64
CA ALA A 25 -28.86 4.13 5.54
C ALA A 25 -27.53 4.82 5.17
N CYS A 26 -27.29 6.06 5.63
CA CYS A 26 -26.08 6.81 5.31
C CYS A 26 -24.92 6.57 6.31
N VAL A 27 -25.14 5.87 7.43
CA VAL A 27 -24.12 5.67 8.47
C VAL A 27 -23.26 4.42 8.27
N SER A 28 -23.57 3.58 7.27
CA SER A 28 -22.87 2.31 7.02
C SER A 28 -21.73 2.41 6.00
N GLY A 29 -21.43 3.61 5.48
CA GLY A 29 -20.44 3.83 4.43
C GLY A 29 -19.00 4.10 4.91
N GLY A 30 -18.73 3.96 6.20
CA GLY A 30 -17.36 4.05 6.74
C GLY A 30 -16.57 2.81 6.32
N GLY A 31 -16.05 2.80 5.09
CA GLY A 31 -15.06 1.81 4.68
C GLY A 31 -13.97 1.76 5.74
N SER A 32 -13.76 0.59 6.34
CA SER A 32 -12.71 0.36 7.33
C SER A 32 -11.37 0.63 6.66
N ALA A 33 -10.91 1.88 6.72
CA ALA A 33 -9.60 2.25 6.24
C ALA A 33 -8.59 1.45 7.06
N ARG A 34 -7.61 0.86 6.38
CA ARG A 34 -6.57 0.10 7.06
C ARG A 34 -5.85 1.03 8.04
N ASN A 35 -5.73 0.60 9.29
CA ASN A 35 -5.03 1.36 10.33
C ASN A 35 -3.49 1.24 10.25
N SER A 36 -2.95 0.60 9.20
CA SER A 36 -1.53 0.39 9.00
C SER A 36 -1.17 0.55 7.52
N VAL A 37 0.01 1.13 7.29
CA VAL A 37 0.64 1.19 5.96
C VAL A 37 1.08 -0.21 5.56
N HIS A 38 0.73 -0.62 4.35
CA HIS A 38 1.14 -1.88 3.75
C HIS A 38 2.15 -1.65 2.64
N ALA A 39 3.36 -2.20 2.79
CA ALA A 39 4.42 -2.12 1.79
C ALA A 39 4.94 -3.50 1.38
N VAL A 40 5.17 -3.66 0.08
CA VAL A 40 5.66 -4.92 -0.53
C VAL A 40 6.91 -4.66 -1.38
N GLY A 41 7.73 -5.68 -1.64
CA GLY A 41 8.79 -5.57 -2.65
C GLY A 41 10.11 -6.25 -2.31
N SER A 42 11.22 -5.57 -2.62
CA SER A 42 12.57 -6.16 -2.68
C SER A 42 12.99 -6.90 -1.40
N SER A 43 13.51 -8.11 -1.56
CA SER A 43 14.12 -8.86 -0.46
C SER A 43 15.41 -8.23 0.06
N THR A 44 16.11 -7.43 -0.75
CA THR A 44 17.33 -6.72 -0.32
C THR A 44 17.01 -5.47 0.51
N VAL A 45 15.85 -4.85 0.27
CA VAL A 45 15.39 -3.65 1.00
C VAL A 45 14.54 -4.02 2.23
N TYR A 46 13.89 -5.19 2.20
CA TYR A 46 13.06 -5.72 3.27
C TYR A 46 13.64 -5.58 4.69
N PRO A 47 14.89 -6.01 5.00
CA PRO A 47 15.39 -5.93 6.37
C PRO A 47 15.48 -4.48 6.88
N PHE A 48 15.80 -3.52 6.01
CA PHE A 48 15.84 -2.11 6.37
C PHE A 48 14.44 -1.53 6.59
N ALA A 49 13.52 -1.79 5.65
CA ALA A 49 12.13 -1.34 5.75
C ALA A 49 11.44 -1.92 7.00
N LYS A 50 11.73 -3.18 7.35
CA LYS A 50 11.18 -3.84 8.53
C LYS A 50 11.65 -3.17 9.83
N VAL A 51 12.94 -2.86 9.95
CA VAL A 51 13.48 -2.14 11.11
C VAL A 51 12.87 -0.75 11.24
N VAL A 52 12.68 -0.03 10.13
CA VAL A 52 12.01 1.28 10.14
C VAL A 52 10.57 1.16 10.63
N ALA A 53 9.82 0.16 10.17
CA ALA A 53 8.44 -0.10 10.60
C ALA A 53 8.33 -0.42 12.10
N GLU A 54 9.29 -1.19 12.63
CA GLU A 54 9.38 -1.51 14.06
C GLU A 54 9.72 -0.28 14.90
N ASN A 55 10.69 0.53 14.46
CA ASN A 55 11.07 1.76 15.13
C ASN A 55 9.93 2.78 15.12
N PHE A 56 9.22 2.92 14.00
CA PHE A 56 8.04 3.78 13.90
C PHE A 56 6.98 3.41 14.95
N ALA A 57 6.66 2.12 15.08
CA ALA A 57 5.67 1.66 16.06
C ALA A 57 6.11 1.91 17.51
N ARG A 58 7.42 1.77 17.81
CA ARG A 58 7.98 2.07 19.13
C ARG A 58 7.93 3.57 19.46
N SER A 59 8.22 4.42 18.48
CA SER A 59 8.27 5.88 18.66
C SER A 59 6.90 6.55 18.62
N ASN A 60 5.86 5.87 18.14
CA ASN A 60 4.51 6.42 17.98
C ASN A 60 3.46 5.53 18.68
N PRO A 61 3.34 5.61 20.02
CA PRO A 61 2.33 4.87 20.76
C PRO A 61 0.92 5.16 20.22
N GLY A 62 0.17 4.10 19.92
CA GLY A 62 -1.18 4.20 19.36
C GLY A 62 -1.26 4.07 17.83
N SER A 63 -0.13 4.09 17.12
CA SER A 63 -0.07 3.72 15.70
C SER A 63 0.20 2.23 15.53
N GLN A 64 -0.43 1.60 14.54
CA GLN A 64 -0.12 0.22 14.18
C GLN A 64 1.21 0.16 13.42
N SER A 65 2.03 -0.87 13.67
CA SER A 65 3.26 -1.06 12.90
C SER A 65 2.93 -1.30 11.42
N PRO A 66 3.64 -0.63 10.48
CA PRO A 66 3.54 -0.91 9.07
C PRO A 66 3.72 -2.39 8.74
N LEU A 67 2.85 -2.94 7.91
CA LEU A 67 2.99 -4.29 7.37
C LEU A 67 4.00 -4.26 6.22
N ILE A 68 5.14 -4.91 6.39
CA ILE A 68 6.19 -5.00 5.38
C ILE A 68 6.31 -6.45 4.93
N GLU A 69 6.23 -6.69 3.62
CA GLU A 69 6.38 -8.01 3.03
C GLU A 69 7.53 -8.06 2.01
N SER A 70 8.26 -9.17 2.02
CA SER A 70 9.31 -9.47 1.03
C SER A 70 8.73 -10.30 -0.09
N THR A 71 8.55 -9.69 -1.27
CA THR A 71 7.95 -10.32 -2.46
C THR A 71 8.86 -10.28 -3.69
N GLY A 72 9.99 -9.57 -3.62
CA GLY A 72 10.87 -9.25 -4.75
C GLY A 72 10.39 -8.01 -5.52
N THR A 73 11.33 -7.21 -6.05
CA THR A 73 11.01 -5.89 -6.67
C THR A 73 9.91 -5.98 -7.73
N GLY A 74 10.03 -6.90 -8.70
CA GLY A 74 9.06 -6.99 -9.79
C GLY A 74 7.65 -7.41 -9.32
N ASN A 75 7.57 -8.42 -8.44
CA ASN A 75 6.28 -8.87 -7.93
C ASN A 75 5.66 -7.85 -6.96
N GLY A 76 6.47 -7.15 -6.15
CA GLY A 76 6.01 -6.06 -5.31
C GLY A 76 5.40 -4.92 -6.11
N ILE A 77 6.07 -4.48 -7.18
CA ILE A 77 5.53 -3.49 -8.10
C ILE A 77 4.22 -3.99 -8.74
N LYS A 78 4.16 -5.25 -9.17
CA LYS A 78 2.93 -5.85 -9.73
C LYS A 78 1.77 -5.81 -8.73
N LEU A 79 2.01 -6.15 -7.46
CA LEU A 79 0.99 -6.12 -6.41
C LEU A 79 0.55 -4.68 -6.11
N PHE A 80 1.49 -3.75 -5.96
CA PHE A 80 1.21 -2.32 -5.79
C PHE A 80 0.38 -1.76 -6.96
N CYS A 81 0.71 -2.13 -8.18
CA CYS A 81 0.04 -1.69 -9.39
C CYS A 81 -1.23 -2.48 -9.74
N SER A 82 -1.75 -3.32 -8.84
CA SER A 82 -2.99 -4.09 -9.07
C SER A 82 -4.26 -3.26 -8.89
N GLY A 83 -4.16 -2.03 -8.37
CA GLY A 83 -5.26 -1.10 -8.22
C GLY A 83 -5.10 -0.20 -6.99
N LEU A 84 -6.15 0.56 -6.68
CA LEU A 84 -6.22 1.43 -5.51
C LEU A 84 -7.23 0.88 -4.50
N GLY A 85 -6.98 1.11 -3.22
CA GLY A 85 -7.93 0.84 -2.15
C GLY A 85 -7.39 -0.07 -1.04
N PRO A 86 -8.24 -0.47 -0.10
CA PRO A 86 -7.81 -1.13 1.13
C PRO A 86 -7.27 -2.56 0.91
N ASN A 87 -7.37 -3.12 -0.30
CA ASN A 87 -6.89 -4.46 -0.61
C ASN A 87 -5.58 -4.48 -1.42
N THR A 88 -5.05 -3.31 -1.81
CA THR A 88 -3.80 -3.20 -2.58
C THR A 88 -2.70 -2.55 -1.74
N PRO A 89 -1.42 -2.91 -1.90
CA PRO A 89 -0.34 -2.29 -1.12
C PRO A 89 -0.29 -0.77 -1.32
N ASP A 90 0.02 -0.03 -0.26
CA ASP A 90 0.20 1.43 -0.30
C ASP A 90 1.54 1.83 -0.94
N MET A 91 2.55 0.97 -0.82
CA MET A 91 3.92 1.26 -1.25
C MET A 91 4.62 0.04 -1.84
N ALA A 92 5.48 0.27 -2.84
CA ALA A 92 6.44 -0.72 -3.33
C ALA A 92 7.87 -0.28 -2.97
N HIS A 93 8.58 -1.06 -2.16
CA HIS A 93 10.02 -0.87 -1.93
C HIS A 93 10.82 -1.68 -2.97
N ALA A 94 11.83 -1.05 -3.57
CA ALA A 94 12.50 -1.58 -4.75
C ALA A 94 14.01 -1.38 -4.68
N SER A 95 14.78 -2.38 -5.13
CA SER A 95 16.24 -2.31 -5.28
C SER A 95 16.70 -1.82 -6.66
N ARG A 96 15.75 -1.46 -7.53
CA ARG A 96 15.99 -0.90 -8.86
C ARG A 96 14.84 0.04 -9.24
N ARG A 97 15.06 0.86 -10.26
CA ARG A 97 14.02 1.66 -10.91
C ARG A 97 12.85 0.78 -11.40
N MET A 98 11.65 1.35 -11.38
CA MET A 98 10.49 0.80 -12.07
C MET A 98 10.75 0.80 -13.59
N LYS A 99 10.36 -0.28 -14.27
CA LYS A 99 10.43 -0.35 -15.73
C LYS A 99 9.25 0.40 -16.35
N VAL A 100 9.41 0.90 -17.57
CA VAL A 100 8.33 1.53 -18.35
C VAL A 100 7.11 0.60 -18.44
N SER A 101 7.32 -0.68 -18.78
CA SER A 101 6.24 -1.67 -18.87
C SER A 101 5.54 -1.94 -17.54
N GLU A 102 6.25 -1.79 -16.40
CA GLU A 102 5.65 -1.91 -15.07
C GLU A 102 4.75 -0.70 -14.80
N PHE A 103 5.21 0.51 -15.12
CA PHE A 103 4.42 1.74 -14.98
C PHE A 103 3.18 1.75 -15.88
N GLU A 104 3.30 1.31 -17.14
CA GLU A 104 2.15 1.15 -18.05
C GLU A 104 1.10 0.20 -17.48
N ALA A 105 1.52 -0.88 -16.82
CA ALA A 105 0.61 -1.77 -16.11
C ALA A 105 -0.11 -1.07 -14.95
N CYS A 106 0.59 -0.23 -14.17
CA CYS A 106 -0.02 0.61 -13.13
C CYS A 106 -1.11 1.51 -13.71
N VAL A 107 -0.81 2.22 -14.80
CA VAL A 107 -1.76 3.11 -15.49
C VAL A 107 -2.98 2.34 -15.97
N SER A 108 -2.80 1.15 -16.55
CA SER A 108 -3.92 0.30 -16.99
C SER A 108 -4.85 -0.14 -15.85
N ASN A 109 -4.35 -0.14 -14.61
CA ASN A 109 -5.09 -0.45 -13.39
C ASN A 109 -5.50 0.81 -12.59
N ASN A 110 -5.49 1.98 -13.23
CA ASN A 110 -5.84 3.29 -12.63
C ASN A 110 -4.89 3.76 -11.50
N VAL A 111 -3.68 3.21 -11.42
CA VAL A 111 -2.62 3.69 -10.53
C VAL A 111 -1.74 4.65 -11.34
N THR A 112 -2.19 5.90 -11.47
CA THR A 112 -1.58 6.90 -12.39
C THR A 112 -0.62 7.87 -11.71
N GLU A 113 -0.79 8.11 -10.40
CA GLU A 113 -0.01 9.09 -9.63
C GLU A 113 1.10 8.40 -8.82
N VAL A 114 1.95 7.63 -9.51
CA VAL A 114 3.09 6.95 -8.87
C VAL A 114 4.20 7.95 -8.61
N ILE A 115 4.62 8.07 -7.35
CA ILE A 115 5.78 8.88 -6.94
C ILE A 115 6.95 7.95 -6.66
N GLU A 116 8.07 8.17 -7.33
CA GLU A 116 9.32 7.47 -7.04
C GLU A 116 10.20 8.30 -6.09
N LEU A 117 10.57 7.69 -4.95
CA LEU A 117 11.45 8.31 -3.96
C LEU A 117 12.73 7.50 -3.82
N GLN A 118 13.87 8.13 -4.10
CA GLN A 118 15.17 7.51 -3.88
C GLN A 118 15.57 7.62 -2.40
N VAL A 119 15.61 6.48 -1.70
CA VAL A 119 15.97 6.40 -0.28
C VAL A 119 17.44 6.10 -0.03
N GLY A 120 18.15 5.58 -1.05
CA GLY A 120 19.56 5.20 -0.92
C GLY A 120 20.16 4.66 -2.21
N LEU A 121 21.42 4.24 -2.12
CA LEU A 121 22.16 3.54 -3.17
C LEU A 121 22.51 2.14 -2.66
N ASP A 122 22.32 1.13 -3.52
CA ASP A 122 22.65 -0.25 -3.21
C ASP A 122 24.07 -0.59 -3.68
N GLY A 123 24.70 -1.57 -3.01
CA GLY A 123 26.05 -2.03 -3.31
C GLY A 123 26.08 -3.55 -3.41
N ILE A 124 26.71 -4.07 -4.46
CA ILE A 124 26.90 -5.52 -4.64
C ILE A 124 28.27 -5.90 -4.11
N ALA A 125 28.31 -6.86 -3.18
CA ALA A 125 29.54 -7.44 -2.67
C ALA A 125 29.74 -8.85 -3.25
N PHE A 126 30.96 -9.12 -3.72
CA PHE A 126 31.39 -10.47 -4.07
C PHE A 126 32.04 -11.12 -2.85
N ALA A 127 31.57 -12.30 -2.48
CA ALA A 127 32.07 -13.03 -1.33
C ALA A 127 32.50 -14.45 -1.73
N SER A 128 33.58 -14.93 -1.10
CA SER A 128 34.07 -16.30 -1.22
C SER A 128 34.21 -16.89 0.18
N ALA A 129 34.00 -18.20 0.30
CA ALA A 129 34.16 -18.90 1.57
C ALA A 129 35.63 -18.82 2.05
N LYS A 130 35.85 -19.00 3.36
CA LYS A 130 37.21 -19.08 3.91
C LYS A 130 37.93 -20.30 3.33
N GLY A 131 39.09 -20.09 2.71
CA GLY A 131 39.82 -21.12 1.95
C GLY A 131 39.21 -21.45 0.58
N GLY A 132 38.20 -20.68 0.15
CA GLY A 132 37.60 -20.77 -1.17
C GLY A 132 38.44 -20.08 -2.25
N ILE A 133 37.82 -19.84 -3.41
CA ILE A 133 38.50 -19.19 -4.53
C ILE A 133 38.97 -17.78 -4.17
N MET A 134 40.17 -17.43 -4.64
CA MET A 134 40.65 -16.05 -4.60
C MET A 134 39.93 -15.26 -5.69
N LEU A 135 39.13 -14.27 -5.29
CA LEU A 135 38.38 -13.41 -6.20
C LEU A 135 39.29 -12.32 -6.79
N ASN A 136 40.12 -12.67 -7.78
CA ASN A 136 40.89 -11.69 -8.56
C ASN A 136 40.02 -11.09 -9.67
N LEU A 137 39.00 -10.33 -9.28
CA LEU A 137 38.03 -9.74 -10.20
C LEU A 137 38.54 -8.41 -10.76
N SER A 138 38.40 -8.24 -12.07
CA SER A 138 38.52 -6.94 -12.74
C SER A 138 37.15 -6.45 -13.19
N PRO A 139 36.94 -5.14 -13.41
CA PRO A 139 35.69 -4.63 -13.97
C PRO A 139 35.30 -5.30 -15.29
N LYS A 140 36.28 -5.61 -16.16
CA LYS A 140 36.04 -6.32 -17.43
C LYS A 140 35.49 -7.73 -17.19
N THR A 141 36.10 -8.49 -16.29
CA THR A 141 35.67 -9.85 -15.95
C THR A 141 34.25 -9.88 -15.41
N VAL A 142 33.89 -8.89 -14.58
CA VAL A 142 32.52 -8.78 -14.05
C VAL A 142 31.54 -8.41 -15.16
N TYR A 143 31.89 -7.45 -16.03
CA TYR A 143 31.02 -7.02 -17.13
C TYR A 143 30.74 -8.13 -18.13
N GLU A 144 31.75 -8.91 -18.52
CA GLU A 144 31.60 -10.03 -19.47
C GLU A 144 30.77 -11.21 -18.92
N ALA A 145 30.49 -11.23 -17.60
CA ALA A 145 29.73 -12.28 -16.95
C ALA A 145 28.24 -11.93 -16.70
N LEU A 146 27.83 -10.69 -16.98
CA LEU A 146 26.45 -10.20 -16.87
C LEU A 146 25.65 -10.45 -18.16
#